data_AF-A0A956RS36-F1
#
_entry.id   AF-A0A956RS36-F1
#
_cell.length_a   1.000
_cell.length_b   1.000
_cell.length_c   1.000
_cell.angle_alpha   90.00
_cell.angle_beta   90.00
_cell.angle_gamma   90.00
#
_symmetry.space_group_name_H-M   'P 1'
#
loop_
_entity.id
_entity.type
_entity.pdbx_description
1 polymer ?
#
loop_
_entity_poly.entity_id
_entity_poly.type
_entity_poly.pdbx_seq_one_letter_code
_entity_poly.pdbx_strand_id
1 'polypeptide(L)'
;MNLEQKEKTVCNHHSTRNPRLQAPLLGSSLVAIAALGLMAQASLAGLPPEPIITVQPWDDLNGLFIAPASPAPVSGTTGHIVVHDPADQPIANAIVSVELGASNPLCPGAVVTGVTDANGEVDITVSGGGCAHNQPVSGLIRVNGVTVRAYSNVKSPDFDGSKSNGTVGLADLIAFSAEFLQHSPPECHDYDNNAATDLADVILFAPAFVGSSH
;
A
#
# COMPACT_ATOMS: atom_id res chain seq x y z
N MET A 1 29.06 -14.73 -5.56
CA MET A 1 27.89 -15.56 -5.20
C MET A 1 27.28 -14.90 -3.98
N ASN A 2 26.41 -13.90 -4.20
CA ASN A 2 25.83 -13.08 -3.13
C ASN A 2 24.58 -13.77 -2.58
N LEU A 3 24.53 -13.94 -1.28
CA LEU A 3 23.38 -14.43 -0.52
C LEU A 3 22.47 -13.24 -0.23
N GLU A 4 21.40 -13.07 -0.99
CA GLU A 4 20.28 -12.23 -0.58
C GLU A 4 19.49 -12.96 0.51
N GLN A 5 19.57 -12.46 1.75
CA GLN A 5 18.61 -12.79 2.79
C GLN A 5 17.31 -12.04 2.50
N LYS A 6 16.36 -12.72 1.86
CA LYS A 6 14.97 -12.24 1.74
C LYS A 6 14.28 -12.44 3.10
N GLU A 7 14.23 -11.41 3.92
CA GLU A 7 13.57 -11.44 5.22
C GLU A 7 12.05 -11.51 5.02
N LYS A 8 11.45 -12.68 5.23
CA LYS A 8 10.00 -12.89 5.20
C LYS A 8 9.42 -12.45 6.55
N THR A 9 8.86 -11.25 6.62
CA THR A 9 8.04 -10.83 7.78
C THR A 9 6.68 -11.52 7.70
N VAL A 10 6.49 -12.57 8.50
CA VAL A 10 5.18 -13.22 8.69
C VAL A 10 4.53 -12.63 9.94
N CYS A 11 3.39 -11.96 9.80
CA CYS A 11 2.64 -11.37 10.91
C CYS A 11 2.04 -12.48 11.80
N ASN A 12 2.64 -12.77 12.96
CA ASN A 12 2.01 -13.55 14.02
C ASN A 12 1.22 -12.61 14.95
N HIS A 13 -0.10 -12.75 14.99
CA HIS A 13 -0.98 -11.89 15.79
C HIS A 13 -0.86 -12.20 17.30
N HIS A 14 -0.29 -11.29 18.08
CA HIS A 14 -0.53 -11.18 19.52
C HIS A 14 -1.10 -9.79 19.83
N SER A 15 -2.43 -9.72 19.98
CA SER A 15 -3.17 -8.50 20.27
C SER A 15 -3.27 -8.31 21.79
N THR A 16 -2.65 -7.24 22.32
CA THR A 16 -2.95 -6.72 23.66
C THR A 16 -3.48 -5.30 23.55
N ARG A 17 -4.81 -5.16 23.71
CA ARG A 17 -5.51 -3.90 23.99
C ARG A 17 -5.04 -3.32 25.32
N ASN A 18 -4.91 -1.99 25.46
CA ASN A 18 -5.65 -1.14 26.44
C ASN A 18 -5.25 0.38 26.38
N PRO A 19 -5.87 1.33 27.13
CA PRO A 19 -6.75 2.34 26.54
C PRO A 19 -6.36 3.82 26.79
N ARG A 20 -7.11 4.70 26.11
CA ARG A 20 -7.44 6.12 26.37
C ARG A 20 -6.78 6.84 27.55
N LEU A 21 -6.24 8.03 27.25
CA LEU A 21 -6.19 9.17 28.17
C LEU A 21 -6.63 10.46 27.44
N GLN A 22 -7.71 11.05 27.93
CA GLN A 22 -8.19 12.40 27.61
C GLN A 22 -7.58 13.39 28.61
N ALA A 23 -7.22 14.61 28.16
CA ALA A 23 -7.45 15.85 28.92
C ALA A 23 -7.22 17.11 28.04
N PRO A 24 -7.92 18.23 28.31
CA PRO A 24 -7.99 19.42 27.46
C PRO A 24 -7.02 20.53 27.90
N LEU A 25 -6.68 21.45 26.99
CA LEU A 25 -6.02 22.71 27.33
C LEU A 25 -6.82 23.92 26.81
N LEU A 26 -7.37 24.67 27.77
CA LEU A 26 -7.85 26.05 27.66
C LEU A 26 -6.66 27.01 27.62
N GLY A 27 -6.78 28.12 26.89
CA GLY A 27 -5.86 29.26 27.08
C GLY A 27 -5.80 30.25 25.94
N SER A 28 -6.80 31.14 25.87
CA SER A 28 -6.78 32.35 25.04
C SER A 28 -5.68 33.33 25.49
N SER A 29 -4.97 33.95 24.55
CA SER A 29 -4.91 35.43 24.43
C SER A 29 -3.96 35.92 23.32
N LEU A 30 -4.44 36.97 22.65
CA LEU A 30 -3.81 37.80 21.63
C LEU A 30 -2.42 38.33 22.03
N VAL A 31 -1.52 38.40 21.05
CA VAL A 31 -0.69 39.60 20.84
C VAL A 31 -0.57 39.84 19.32
N ALA A 32 -1.18 40.93 18.85
CA ALA A 32 -0.94 41.47 17.53
C ALA A 32 0.31 42.37 17.58
N ILE A 33 1.31 42.08 16.74
CA ILE A 33 2.40 43.00 16.42
C ILE A 33 2.33 43.25 14.93
N ALA A 34 1.91 44.45 14.55
CA ALA A 34 2.14 45.01 13.24
C ALA A 34 3.44 45.82 13.28
N ALA A 35 4.36 45.59 12.35
CA ALA A 35 4.98 46.63 11.53
C ALA A 35 6.11 46.09 10.64
N LEU A 36 5.92 46.30 9.34
CA LEU A 36 6.87 46.67 8.28
C LEU A 36 8.33 46.18 8.35
N GLY A 37 8.76 45.46 7.32
CA GLY A 37 10.17 45.37 6.96
C GLY A 37 10.45 44.56 5.70
N LEU A 38 10.71 45.28 4.60
CA LEU A 38 11.55 44.91 3.45
C LEU A 38 11.19 43.63 2.66
N MET A 39 10.71 43.85 1.44
CA MET A 39 11.20 43.25 0.18
C MET A 39 11.95 41.91 0.31
N ALA A 40 11.24 40.86 0.67
CA ALA A 40 11.65 39.51 0.28
C ALA A 40 11.19 39.31 -1.17
N GLN A 41 11.99 39.74 -2.14
CA GLN A 41 12.15 38.89 -3.32
C GLN A 41 12.86 37.64 -2.79
N ALA A 42 12.11 36.76 -2.15
CA ALA A 42 12.48 35.37 -2.12
C ALA A 42 12.57 35.02 -3.60
N SER A 43 13.81 34.87 -4.10
CA SER A 43 13.99 33.88 -5.14
C SER A 43 13.24 32.67 -4.60
N LEU A 44 12.19 32.28 -5.31
CA LEU A 44 11.76 30.90 -5.31
C LEU A 44 13.02 30.16 -5.79
N ALA A 45 13.93 29.88 -4.86
CA ALA A 45 14.84 28.76 -4.98
C ALA A 45 13.85 27.61 -5.14
N GLY A 46 13.57 27.30 -6.40
CA GLY A 46 12.58 26.31 -6.77
C GLY A 46 12.87 25.11 -5.92
N LEU A 47 11.84 24.59 -5.26
CA LEU A 47 11.96 23.32 -4.56
C LEU A 47 12.74 22.37 -5.47
N PRO A 48 13.73 21.65 -4.92
CA PRO A 48 14.51 20.73 -5.74
C PRO A 48 13.54 19.88 -6.55
N PRO A 49 13.75 19.74 -7.86
CA PRO A 49 12.78 19.07 -8.71
C PRO A 49 12.51 17.66 -8.18
N GLU A 50 11.25 17.26 -8.19
CA GLU A 50 10.82 16.00 -7.59
C GLU A 50 11.35 14.80 -8.38
N PRO A 51 11.81 13.73 -7.70
CA PRO A 51 12.29 12.53 -8.37
C PRO A 51 11.20 11.90 -9.23
N ILE A 52 11.60 11.29 -10.34
CA ILE A 52 10.73 10.50 -11.19
C ILE A 52 10.60 9.12 -10.56
N ILE A 53 9.38 8.76 -10.14
CA ILE A 53 9.13 7.49 -9.46
C ILE A 53 7.96 6.79 -10.12
N THR A 54 8.16 5.52 -10.48
CA THR A 54 7.11 4.61 -10.94
C THR A 54 6.95 3.47 -9.95
N VAL A 55 5.71 3.01 -9.77
CA VAL A 55 5.38 1.93 -8.85
C VAL A 55 4.39 0.99 -9.54
N GLN A 56 4.88 -0.08 -10.15
CA GLN A 56 4.04 -1.00 -10.94
C GLN A 56 3.90 -2.36 -10.28
N PRO A 57 2.72 -3.02 -10.32
CA PRO A 57 1.51 -2.60 -11.02
C PRO A 57 0.59 -1.68 -10.20
N TRP A 58 0.99 -1.25 -9.00
CA TRP A 58 0.10 -0.57 -8.06
C TRP A 58 -0.37 0.82 -8.53
N ASP A 59 0.41 1.51 -9.36
CA ASP A 59 -0.02 2.75 -10.04
C ASP A 59 -1.14 2.46 -11.05
N ASP A 60 -1.02 1.40 -11.86
CA ASP A 60 -2.05 1.00 -12.82
C ASP A 60 -3.34 0.52 -12.13
N LEU A 61 -3.20 -0.14 -10.99
CA LEU A 61 -4.32 -0.59 -10.16
C LEU A 61 -4.93 0.52 -9.29
N ASN A 62 -4.29 1.70 -9.21
CA ASN A 62 -4.66 2.77 -8.28
C ASN A 62 -4.81 2.28 -6.80
N GLY A 63 -3.94 1.36 -6.40
CA GLY A 63 -4.03 0.67 -5.11
C GLY A 63 -2.99 -0.41 -4.92
N LEU A 64 -2.75 -0.82 -3.66
CA LEU A 64 -1.94 -2.00 -3.40
C LEU A 64 -2.80 -3.26 -3.57
N PHE A 65 -2.34 -4.19 -4.40
CA PHE A 65 -2.84 -5.54 -4.43
C PHE A 65 -1.92 -6.44 -3.60
N ILE A 66 -2.46 -7.10 -2.59
CA ILE A 66 -1.71 -8.01 -1.71
C ILE A 66 -2.39 -9.38 -1.69
N ALA A 67 -1.61 -10.44 -1.53
CA ALA A 67 -2.15 -11.79 -1.40
C ALA A 67 -1.34 -12.60 -0.39
N PRO A 68 -1.92 -13.68 0.18
CA PRO A 68 -1.16 -14.58 1.01
C PRO A 68 0.07 -15.14 0.29
N ALA A 69 1.17 -15.34 1.03
CA ALA A 69 2.44 -15.81 0.46
C ALA A 69 2.42 -17.28 0.01
N SER A 70 1.37 -18.02 0.33
CA SER A 70 1.23 -19.46 0.12
C SER A 70 -0.04 -19.75 -0.69
N PRO A 71 0.03 -20.63 -1.71
CA PRO A 71 1.16 -21.49 -2.05
C PRO A 71 2.26 -20.80 -2.87
N ALA A 72 1.96 -19.67 -3.51
CA ALA A 72 2.95 -18.80 -4.15
C ALA A 72 2.43 -17.35 -4.16
N PRO A 73 3.32 -16.34 -4.15
CA PRO A 73 2.92 -14.96 -4.39
C PRO A 73 2.21 -14.81 -5.74
N VAL A 74 1.12 -14.06 -5.74
CA VAL A 74 0.29 -13.82 -6.92
C VAL A 74 0.86 -12.65 -7.70
N SER A 75 0.72 -12.68 -9.03
CA SER A 75 1.05 -11.51 -9.87
C SER A 75 0.28 -10.29 -9.36
N GLY A 76 0.94 -9.14 -9.23
CA GLY A 76 0.37 -7.94 -8.60
C GLY A 76 0.75 -7.73 -7.14
N THR A 77 1.18 -8.78 -6.41
CA THR A 77 1.63 -8.68 -5.01
C THR A 77 3.05 -8.10 -4.87
N THR A 78 3.82 -8.10 -5.96
CA THR A 78 5.16 -7.52 -6.02
C THR A 78 5.11 -6.21 -6.79
N GLY A 79 5.49 -5.13 -6.11
CA GLY A 79 5.70 -3.83 -6.73
C GLY A 79 7.13 -3.71 -7.24
N HIS A 80 7.28 -3.45 -8.53
CA HIS A 80 8.51 -2.99 -9.16
C HIS A 80 8.56 -1.47 -9.07
N ILE A 81 9.56 -0.96 -8.35
CA ILE A 81 9.69 0.45 -8.02
C ILE A 81 10.97 0.98 -8.65
N VAL A 82 10.83 2.00 -9.48
CA VAL A 82 11.96 2.68 -10.14
C VAL A 82 12.08 4.09 -9.58
N VAL A 83 13.30 4.47 -9.20
CA VAL A 83 13.61 5.76 -8.57
C VAL A 83 14.69 6.47 -9.36
N HIS A 84 14.29 7.47 -10.13
CA HIS A 84 15.18 8.30 -10.93
C HIS A 84 15.16 9.74 -10.44
N ASP A 85 16.25 10.46 -10.67
CA ASP A 85 16.31 11.89 -10.48
C ASP A 85 15.54 12.64 -11.61
N PRO A 86 15.36 13.96 -11.49
CA PRO A 86 14.64 14.73 -12.51
C PRO A 86 15.33 14.81 -13.89
N ALA A 87 16.61 14.41 -13.96
CA ALA A 87 17.37 14.27 -15.20
C ALA A 87 17.33 12.83 -15.74
N ASP A 88 16.41 12.00 -15.23
CA ASP A 88 16.21 10.60 -15.57
C ASP A 88 17.46 9.72 -15.30
N GLN A 89 18.27 10.09 -14.29
CA GLN A 89 19.38 9.28 -13.82
C GLN A 89 18.96 8.37 -12.67
N PRO A 90 19.38 7.10 -12.65
CA PRO A 90 19.00 6.16 -11.59
C PRO A 90 19.57 6.57 -10.23
N ILE A 91 18.74 6.49 -9.18
CA ILE A 91 19.15 6.74 -7.80
C ILE A 91 19.40 5.40 -7.11
N ALA A 92 20.66 4.98 -7.08
CA ALA A 92 21.07 3.75 -6.41
C ALA A 92 21.10 3.88 -4.88
N ASN A 93 20.89 2.77 -4.18
CA ASN A 93 20.88 2.66 -2.72
C ASN A 93 19.82 3.53 -2.00
N ALA A 94 18.76 3.93 -2.70
CA ALA A 94 17.62 4.58 -2.08
C ALA A 94 16.87 3.56 -1.22
N ILE A 95 16.52 3.93 0.00
CA ILE A 95 15.72 3.09 0.89
C ILE A 95 14.26 3.26 0.51
N VAL A 96 13.59 2.18 0.13
CA VAL A 96 12.19 2.17 -0.22
C VAL A 96 11.41 1.42 0.85
N SER A 97 10.34 2.01 1.39
CA SER A 97 9.40 1.33 2.29
C SER A 97 8.00 1.29 1.70
N VAL A 98 7.32 0.16 1.85
CA VAL A 98 5.89 -0.01 1.61
C VAL A 98 5.23 -0.25 2.95
N GLU A 99 4.27 0.60 3.32
CA GLU A 99 3.63 0.62 4.64
C GLU A 99 2.13 0.40 4.49
N LEU A 100 1.58 -0.53 5.27
CA LEU A 100 0.15 -0.75 5.38
C LEU A 100 -0.40 0.12 6.51
N GLY A 101 -1.35 0.99 6.19
CA GLY A 101 -2.05 1.84 7.14
C GLY A 101 -2.82 1.04 8.20
N ALA A 102 -3.19 1.72 9.29
CA ALA A 102 -3.86 1.11 10.45
C ALA A 102 -5.24 0.52 10.14
N SER A 103 -5.86 0.92 9.02
CA SER A 103 -7.15 0.41 8.56
C SER A 103 -7.06 -0.97 7.88
N ASN A 104 -5.87 -1.52 7.66
CA ASN A 104 -5.71 -2.85 7.06
C ASN A 104 -5.99 -3.97 8.07
N PRO A 105 -6.87 -4.93 7.74
CA PRO A 105 -7.36 -5.92 8.71
C PRO A 105 -6.36 -7.03 9.07
N LEU A 106 -5.44 -7.44 8.18
CA LEU A 106 -4.51 -8.53 8.48
C LEU A 106 -3.23 -8.06 9.19
N CYS A 107 -2.61 -6.97 8.73
CA CYS A 107 -1.36 -6.45 9.31
C CYS A 107 -1.37 -4.91 9.40
N PRO A 108 -2.13 -4.32 10.33
CA PRO A 108 -2.13 -2.87 10.51
C PRO A 108 -0.73 -2.39 10.91
N GLY A 109 -0.19 -1.41 10.19
CA GLY A 109 1.13 -0.84 10.43
C GLY A 109 2.30 -1.70 9.94
N ALA A 110 2.05 -2.72 9.10
CA ALA A 110 3.15 -3.49 8.50
C ALA A 110 4.03 -2.60 7.64
N VAL A 111 5.34 -2.85 7.69
CA VAL A 111 6.33 -2.16 6.85
C VAL A 111 7.22 -3.20 6.20
N VAL A 112 7.35 -3.12 4.88
CA VAL A 112 8.30 -3.90 4.09
C VAL A 112 9.28 -2.94 3.44
N THR A 113 10.58 -3.22 3.55
CA THR A 113 11.63 -2.34 3.04
C THR A 113 12.49 -3.04 2.00
N GLY A 114 12.94 -2.28 1.01
CA GLY A 114 13.95 -2.67 0.03
C GLY A 114 14.94 -1.52 -0.22
N VAL A 115 15.97 -1.81 -1.01
CA VAL A 115 16.99 -0.83 -1.40
C VAL A 115 17.17 -0.91 -2.90
N THR A 116 17.19 0.25 -3.59
CA THR A 116 17.37 0.28 -5.03
C THR A 116 18.77 -0.15 -5.47
N ASP A 117 18.84 -0.86 -6.59
CA ASP A 117 20.07 -1.31 -7.19
C ASP A 117 20.80 -0.19 -7.98
N ALA A 118 21.82 -0.55 -8.77
CA ALA A 118 22.56 0.41 -9.59
C ALA A 118 21.73 1.08 -10.70
N ASN A 119 20.60 0.48 -11.09
CA ASN A 119 19.64 1.03 -12.04
C ASN A 119 18.51 1.80 -11.35
N GLY A 120 18.56 1.97 -10.02
CA GLY A 120 17.50 2.67 -9.29
C GLY A 120 16.24 1.82 -9.12
N GLU A 121 16.34 0.50 -9.26
CA GLU A 121 15.20 -0.42 -9.24
C GLU A 121 15.15 -1.26 -7.96
N VAL A 122 13.94 -1.55 -7.46
CA VAL A 122 13.72 -2.51 -6.38
C VAL A 122 12.36 -3.21 -6.53
N ASP A 123 12.35 -4.52 -6.28
CA ASP A 123 11.13 -5.30 -6.19
C ASP A 123 10.74 -5.53 -4.72
N ILE A 124 9.53 -5.13 -4.34
CA ILE A 124 8.98 -5.33 -3.00
C ILE A 124 7.72 -6.17 -3.07
N THR A 125 7.76 -7.37 -2.48
CA THR A 125 6.59 -8.24 -2.33
C THR A 125 5.92 -7.99 -0.98
N VAL A 126 4.64 -7.64 -0.98
CA VAL A 126 3.85 -7.45 0.26
C VAL A 126 2.81 -8.55 0.38
N SER A 127 3.04 -9.52 1.26
CA SER A 127 2.06 -10.58 1.50
C SER A 127 1.08 -10.21 2.61
N GLY A 128 -0.20 -10.49 2.39
CA GLY A 128 -1.25 -10.20 3.36
C GLY A 128 -2.64 -10.60 2.88
N GLY A 129 -3.66 -10.09 3.56
CA GLY A 129 -5.06 -10.45 3.34
C GLY A 129 -6.01 -9.30 3.73
N GLY A 130 -7.25 -9.42 3.26
CA GLY A 130 -8.37 -8.57 3.59
C GLY A 130 -8.47 -7.32 2.72
N CYS A 131 -9.25 -6.36 3.17
CA CYS A 131 -9.61 -5.21 2.37
C CYS A 131 -9.67 -3.92 3.20
N ALA A 132 -9.01 -2.89 2.70
CA ALA A 132 -9.20 -1.51 3.08
C ALA A 132 -9.65 -0.73 1.83
N HIS A 133 -10.97 -0.57 1.67
CA HIS A 133 -11.57 0.14 0.54
C HIS A 133 -11.90 1.59 0.91
N ASN A 134 -11.46 2.53 0.07
CA ASN A 134 -11.66 3.98 0.25
C ASN A 134 -11.23 4.50 1.64
N GLN A 135 -10.19 3.89 2.20
CA GLN A 135 -9.62 4.24 3.49
C GLN A 135 -8.38 5.11 3.26
N PRO A 136 -8.38 6.40 3.64
CA PRO A 136 -7.24 7.27 3.40
C PRO A 136 -5.94 6.69 3.97
N VAL A 137 -4.86 6.76 3.19
CA VAL A 137 -3.51 6.37 3.67
C VAL A 137 -3.45 4.89 4.07
N SER A 138 -4.13 4.02 3.32
CA SER A 138 -4.12 2.57 3.57
C SER A 138 -2.88 1.89 3.02
N GLY A 139 -2.32 2.39 1.93
CA GLY A 139 -1.02 1.97 1.41
C GLY A 139 -0.13 3.19 1.24
N LEU A 140 1.08 3.16 1.80
CA LEU A 140 2.07 4.21 1.64
C LEU A 140 3.33 3.65 1.01
N ILE A 141 3.95 4.42 0.13
CA ILE A 141 5.30 4.13 -0.35
C ILE A 141 6.16 5.33 -0.02
N ARG A 142 7.31 5.07 0.59
CA ARG A 142 8.31 6.09 0.88
C ARG A 142 9.63 5.76 0.21
N VAL A 143 10.31 6.81 -0.23
CA VAL A 143 11.69 6.75 -0.71
C VAL A 143 12.51 7.69 0.16
N ASN A 144 13.53 7.16 0.82
CA ASN A 144 14.36 7.88 1.79
C ASN A 144 13.53 8.64 2.85
N GLY A 145 12.42 8.04 3.29
CA GLY A 145 11.50 8.60 4.29
C GLY A 145 10.42 9.56 3.75
N VAL A 146 10.53 10.03 2.51
CA VAL A 146 9.54 10.91 1.87
C VAL A 146 8.43 10.07 1.26
N THR A 147 7.16 10.43 1.51
CA THR A 147 6.01 9.76 0.87
C THR A 147 5.94 10.11 -0.61
N VAL A 148 5.93 9.08 -1.46
CA VAL A 148 5.90 9.22 -2.93
C VAL A 148 4.62 8.66 -3.53
N ARG A 149 3.93 7.76 -2.80
CA ARG A 149 2.58 7.30 -3.09
C ARG A 149 1.78 7.14 -1.80
N ALA A 150 0.50 7.43 -1.89
CA ALA A 150 -0.49 7.17 -0.86
C ALA A 150 -1.76 6.66 -1.53
N TYR A 151 -2.06 5.39 -1.36
CA TYR A 151 -3.25 4.74 -1.89
C TYR A 151 -4.34 4.66 -0.82
N SER A 152 -5.58 4.87 -1.25
CA SER A 152 -6.77 4.69 -0.41
C SER A 152 -7.26 3.24 -0.40
N ASN A 153 -6.75 2.42 -1.33
CA ASN A 153 -7.16 1.04 -1.52
C ASN A 153 -5.98 0.09 -1.28
N VAL A 154 -6.21 -0.89 -0.40
CA VAL A 154 -5.37 -2.08 -0.26
C VAL A 154 -6.32 -3.26 -0.29
N LYS A 155 -6.23 -4.07 -1.34
CA LYS A 155 -7.19 -5.14 -1.60
C LYS A 155 -6.50 -6.47 -1.74
N SER A 156 -7.20 -7.52 -1.38
CA SER A 156 -6.70 -8.88 -1.40
C SER A 156 -7.78 -9.85 -1.82
N PRO A 157 -7.42 -10.92 -2.57
CA PRO A 157 -8.32 -12.02 -2.82
C PRO A 157 -8.63 -12.86 -1.57
N ASP A 158 -7.88 -12.70 -0.46
CA ASP A 158 -8.21 -13.31 0.84
C ASP A 158 -9.16 -12.36 1.60
N PHE A 159 -10.40 -12.28 1.14
CA PHE A 159 -11.46 -11.49 1.75
C PHE A 159 -12.85 -12.13 1.57
N ASP A 160 -13.42 -12.60 2.68
CA ASP A 160 -14.71 -13.29 2.70
C ASP A 160 -15.94 -12.37 2.84
N GLY A 161 -15.76 -11.06 2.68
CA GLY A 161 -16.76 -10.04 2.98
C GLY A 161 -16.68 -9.46 4.40
N SER A 162 -15.81 -10.01 5.27
CA SER A 162 -15.61 -9.47 6.62
C SER A 162 -14.15 -9.38 7.03
N LYS A 163 -13.37 -10.42 6.74
CA LYS A 163 -11.99 -10.56 7.21
C LYS A 163 -11.21 -11.47 6.27
N SER A 164 -9.93 -11.57 6.55
CA SER A 164 -9.02 -12.52 5.93
C SER A 164 -8.66 -13.65 6.88
N ASN A 165 -8.27 -14.78 6.33
CA ASN A 165 -7.83 -15.95 7.10
C ASN A 165 -6.42 -16.44 6.72
N GLY A 166 -5.75 -15.76 5.79
CA GLY A 166 -4.42 -16.11 5.27
C GLY A 166 -4.47 -17.08 4.09
N THR A 167 -5.65 -17.40 3.55
CA THR A 167 -5.83 -18.33 2.41
C THR A 167 -6.99 -17.87 1.53
N VAL A 168 -6.82 -17.98 0.21
CA VAL A 168 -7.90 -17.69 -0.75
C VAL A 168 -8.65 -18.97 -1.07
N GLY A 169 -9.80 -19.17 -0.43
CA GLY A 169 -10.59 -20.39 -0.50
C GLY A 169 -12.02 -20.17 -0.99
N LEU A 170 -12.89 -21.14 -0.74
CA LEU A 170 -14.27 -21.14 -1.23
C LEU A 170 -15.09 -19.94 -0.73
N ALA A 171 -14.86 -19.50 0.52
CA ALA A 171 -15.57 -18.35 1.07
C ALA A 171 -15.24 -17.07 0.30
N ASP A 172 -13.97 -16.86 -0.02
CA ASP A 172 -13.49 -15.73 -0.82
C ASP A 172 -14.02 -15.79 -2.25
N LEU A 173 -14.05 -16.99 -2.86
CA LEU A 173 -14.64 -17.18 -4.18
C LEU A 173 -16.13 -16.84 -4.21
N ILE A 174 -16.87 -17.18 -3.14
CA ILE A 174 -18.30 -16.84 -3.03
C ILE A 174 -18.47 -15.32 -2.94
N ALA A 175 -17.65 -14.64 -2.13
CA ALA A 175 -17.68 -13.18 -2.01
C ALA A 175 -17.33 -12.48 -3.34
N PHE A 176 -16.23 -12.90 -3.97
CA PHE A 176 -15.85 -12.45 -5.31
C PHE A 176 -16.98 -12.64 -6.33
N SER A 177 -17.59 -13.83 -6.35
CA SER A 177 -18.67 -14.15 -7.29
C SER A 177 -19.91 -13.30 -7.06
N ALA A 178 -20.20 -12.91 -5.81
CA ALA A 178 -21.32 -12.04 -5.51
C ALA A 178 -21.11 -10.62 -6.07
N GLU A 179 -19.91 -10.06 -5.98
CA GLU A 179 -19.56 -8.76 -6.60
C GLU A 179 -19.54 -8.88 -8.13
N PHE A 180 -18.89 -9.91 -8.67
CA PHE A 180 -18.78 -10.16 -10.12
C PHE A 180 -20.13 -10.34 -10.81
N LEU A 181 -21.07 -11.05 -10.16
CA LEU A 181 -22.44 -11.26 -10.68
C LEU A 181 -23.40 -10.10 -10.31
N GLN A 182 -22.89 -9.00 -9.75
CA GLN A 182 -23.66 -7.81 -9.37
C GLN A 182 -24.76 -8.10 -8.33
N HIS A 183 -24.55 -9.13 -7.50
CA HIS A 183 -25.36 -9.40 -6.31
C HIS A 183 -24.90 -8.57 -5.10
N SER A 184 -23.71 -7.98 -5.18
CA SER A 184 -23.14 -7.04 -4.22
C SER A 184 -22.38 -5.93 -4.94
N PRO A 185 -22.20 -4.74 -4.34
CA PRO A 185 -21.43 -3.66 -4.95
C PRO A 185 -19.98 -4.06 -5.17
N PRO A 186 -19.32 -3.58 -6.24
CA PRO A 186 -17.89 -3.78 -6.46
C PRO A 186 -17.12 -2.95 -5.43
N GLU A 187 -16.55 -3.62 -4.42
CA GLU A 187 -15.81 -2.97 -3.35
C GLU A 187 -14.43 -3.60 -3.23
N CYS A 188 -14.35 -4.76 -2.60
CA CYS A 188 -13.07 -5.35 -2.21
C CYS A 188 -12.46 -6.26 -3.27
N HIS A 189 -13.26 -6.64 -4.27
CA HIS A 189 -12.84 -7.48 -5.39
C HIS A 189 -12.69 -6.70 -6.71
N ASP A 190 -12.95 -5.39 -6.72
CA ASP A 190 -12.56 -4.44 -7.79
C ASP A 190 -11.08 -4.03 -7.58
N TYR A 191 -10.13 -4.83 -8.02
CA TYR A 191 -8.72 -4.63 -7.70
C TYR A 191 -8.06 -3.50 -8.47
N ASP A 192 -8.51 -3.20 -9.68
CA ASP A 192 -8.00 -2.10 -10.49
C ASP A 192 -8.73 -0.76 -10.22
N ASN A 193 -9.72 -0.78 -9.31
CA ASN A 193 -10.49 0.38 -8.85
C ASN A 193 -11.24 1.09 -9.99
N ASN A 194 -11.76 0.32 -10.94
CA ASN A 194 -12.50 0.81 -12.09
C ASN A 194 -14.03 0.91 -11.86
N ALA A 195 -14.48 0.66 -10.62
CA ALA A 195 -15.87 0.63 -10.16
C ALA A 195 -16.69 -0.54 -10.73
N ALA A 196 -16.04 -1.63 -11.13
CA ALA A 196 -16.65 -2.91 -11.48
C ALA A 196 -15.82 -4.07 -10.92
N THR A 197 -16.47 -5.22 -10.74
CA THR A 197 -15.77 -6.49 -10.52
C THR A 197 -15.95 -7.31 -11.79
N ASP A 198 -14.90 -7.40 -12.60
CA ASP A 198 -14.96 -7.94 -13.95
C ASP A 198 -13.80 -8.89 -14.28
N LEU A 199 -13.57 -9.14 -15.58
CA LEU A 199 -12.56 -10.09 -16.04
C LEU A 199 -11.13 -9.66 -15.66
N ALA A 200 -10.85 -8.36 -15.56
CA ALA A 200 -9.56 -7.87 -15.07
C ALA A 200 -9.30 -8.35 -13.64
N ASP A 201 -10.33 -8.36 -12.80
CA ASP A 201 -10.23 -8.81 -11.42
C ASP A 201 -10.10 -10.33 -11.30
N VAL A 202 -10.75 -11.07 -12.20
CA VAL A 202 -10.59 -12.54 -12.28
C VAL A 202 -9.13 -12.91 -12.53
N ILE A 203 -8.41 -12.15 -13.37
CA ILE A 203 -6.99 -12.40 -13.68
C ILE A 203 -6.12 -12.29 -12.43
N LEU A 204 -6.47 -11.40 -11.51
CA LEU A 204 -5.77 -11.21 -10.23
C LEU A 204 -6.22 -12.21 -9.16
N PHE A 205 -7.52 -12.54 -9.11
CA PHE A 205 -8.08 -13.47 -8.13
C PHE A 205 -7.70 -14.93 -8.40
N ALA A 206 -7.87 -15.40 -9.64
CA ALA A 206 -7.81 -16.82 -9.99
C ALA A 206 -6.47 -17.49 -9.65
N PRO A 207 -5.29 -16.86 -9.87
CA PRO A 207 -4.02 -17.49 -9.49
C PRO A 207 -3.80 -17.55 -7.97
N ALA A 208 -4.53 -16.77 -7.19
CA ALA A 208 -4.50 -16.78 -5.73
C ALA A 208 -5.34 -17.91 -5.14
N PHE A 209 -6.45 -18.24 -5.79
CA PHE A 209 -7.42 -19.22 -5.33
C PHE A 209 -6.83 -20.63 -5.26
N VAL A 210 -6.76 -21.16 -4.05
CA VAL A 210 -6.47 -22.56 -3.81
C VAL A 210 -7.78 -23.31 -3.63
N GLY A 211 -8.23 -23.94 -4.72
CA GLY A 211 -9.32 -24.91 -4.64
C GLY A 211 -8.98 -25.92 -3.56
N SER A 212 -9.80 -26.01 -2.52
CA SER A 212 -9.57 -26.93 -1.42
C SER A 212 -9.34 -28.32 -1.99
N SER A 213 -8.17 -28.90 -1.71
CA SER A 213 -7.88 -30.30 -1.95
C SER A 213 -8.75 -31.09 -0.98
N HIS A 214 -9.98 -31.39 -1.39
CA HIS A 214 -10.81 -32.40 -0.74
C HIS A 214 -10.48 -33.78 -1.33
#